data_AF-A0A3B9EJQ9-F1
#
_entry.id   AF-A0A3B9EJQ9-F1
#
_cell.length_a   1.000
_cell.length_b   1.000
_cell.length_c   1.000
_cell.angle_alpha   90.00
_cell.angle_beta   90.00
_cell.angle_gamma   90.00
#
_symmetry.space_group_name_H-M   'P 1'
#
loop_
_entity.id
_entity.type
_entity.pdbx_description
1 polymer ?
#
loop_
_entity_poly.entity_id
_entity_poly.type
_entity_poly.pdbx_seq_one_letter_code
_entity_poly.pdbx_strand_id
1 'polypeptide(L)' 'AIEVEVWSLTPDAFGKFVAAIPAPLGMGTLRLDDGTATKGFIVENEGIKDARDISSFGGWRNYIAQAGGSDATRKGAVA' A
#
# COMPACT_ATOMS: atom_id res chain seq x y z
N ALA A 1 2.80 -14.96 -0.42
CA ALA A 1 1.98 -13.95 0.27
C ALA A 1 2.63 -12.58 0.12
N ILE A 2 1.92 -11.50 0.45
CA ILE A 2 2.45 -10.13 0.48
C ILE A 2 2.34 -9.64 1.93
N GLU A 3 3.44 -9.10 2.46
CA GLU A 3 3.49 -8.57 3.83
C GLU A 3 2.54 -7.38 4.02
N VAL A 4 1.83 -7.38 5.15
CA VAL A 4 0.86 -6.34 5.53
C VAL A 4 0.98 -5.97 7.01
N GLU A 5 0.52 -4.78 7.37
CA GLU A 5 0.38 -4.35 8.76
C GLU A 5 -1.12 -4.23 9.10
N VAL A 6 -1.55 -4.85 10.20
CA VAL A 6 -2.93 -4.80 10.67
C VAL A 6 -3.06 -3.80 11.80
N TRP A 7 -3.94 -2.81 11.63
CA TRP A 7 -4.19 -1.75 12.59
C TRP A 7 -5.63 -1.78 13.08
N SER A 8 -5.84 -1.52 14.38
CA SER A 8 -7.17 -1.36 14.97
C SER A 8 -7.56 0.11 15.03
N LEU A 9 -8.73 0.46 14.50
CA LEU A 9 -9.28 1.82 14.52
C LEU A 9 -10.68 1.80 15.13
N THR A 10 -11.07 2.90 15.79
CA THR A 10 -12.49 3.12 16.13
C THR A 10 -13.31 3.34 14.85
N PRO A 11 -14.62 3.09 14.85
CA PRO A 11 -15.47 3.33 13.67
C PRO A 11 -15.35 4.76 13.13
N ASP A 12 -15.33 5.76 14.01
CA ASP A 12 -15.20 7.18 13.61
C ASP A 12 -13.84 7.49 12.98
N ALA A 13 -12.76 6.92 13.53
CA ALA A 13 -11.43 7.08 12.96
C ALA A 13 -11.33 6.37 11.61
N PHE A 14 -11.94 5.19 11.47
CA PHE A 14 -12.02 4.46 10.22
C PHE A 14 -12.75 5.26 9.14
N GLY A 15 -13.93 5.82 9.46
CA GLY A 15 -14.68 6.65 8.49
C GLY A 15 -13.88 7.84 7.99
N LYS A 16 -13.19 8.56 8.88
CA LYS A 16 -12.30 9.68 8.54
C LYS A 16 -11.12 9.22 7.66
N PHE A 17 -10.53 8.08 7.99
CA PHE A 17 -9.42 7.50 7.24
C PHE A 17 -9.85 7.14 5.82
N VAL A 18 -10.96 6.41 5.66
CA VAL A 18 -11.47 6.00 4.36
C VAL A 18 -11.85 7.19 3.48
N ALA A 19 -12.45 8.23 4.06
CA ALA A 19 -12.82 9.45 3.32
C ALA A 19 -11.59 10.20 2.76
N ALA A 20 -10.39 9.96 3.28
CA ALA A 20 -9.15 10.59 2.82
C ALA A 20 -8.39 9.75 1.77
N ILE A 21 -8.86 8.55 1.42
CA ILE A 21 -8.19 7.69 0.45
C ILE A 21 -8.43 8.24 -0.97
N PRO A 22 -7.37 8.65 -1.70
CA PRO A 22 -7.53 9.19 -3.04
C PRO A 22 -7.76 8.06 -4.05
N ALA A 23 -8.51 8.35 -5.12
CA ALA A 23 -8.55 7.49 -6.30
C ALA A 23 -7.12 7.30 -6.86
N PRO A 24 -6.78 6.10 -7.38
CA PRO A 24 -7.65 4.93 -7.63
C PRO A 24 -7.67 3.92 -6.47
N LEU A 25 -7.26 4.30 -5.26
CA LEU A 25 -7.24 3.40 -4.10
C LEU A 25 -8.63 3.31 -3.47
N GLY A 26 -8.90 2.15 -2.86
CA GLY A 26 -10.13 1.90 -2.12
C GLY A 26 -9.92 0.93 -0.96
N MET A 27 -11.00 0.67 -0.23
CA MET A 27 -11.03 -0.30 0.87
C MET A 27 -11.81 -1.55 0.48
N GLY A 28 -11.12 -2.68 0.46
CA GLY A 28 -11.68 -4.01 0.23
C GLY A 28 -11.61 -4.90 1.46
N THR A 29 -11.96 -6.17 1.27
CA THR A 29 -11.73 -7.22 2.28
C THR A 29 -10.56 -8.08 1.83
N LEU A 30 -9.54 -8.19 2.67
CA LEU A 30 -8.36 -9.03 2.44
C LEU A 30 -8.48 -10.32 3.24
N ARG A 31 -7.92 -11.40 2.71
CA ARG A 31 -7.71 -12.66 3.43
C ARG A 31 -6.25 -12.71 3.88
N LEU A 32 -6.04 -12.99 5.15
CA LEU A 32 -4.71 -13.17 5.73
C LEU A 32 -4.31 -14.65 5.71
N ASP A 33 -3.00 -14.91 5.82
CA ASP A 33 -2.45 -16.27 5.79
C ASP A 33 -2.89 -17.14 6.97
N ASP A 34 -3.28 -16.51 8.09
CA ASP A 34 -3.89 -17.18 9.25
C ASP A 34 -5.37 -17.58 9.02
N GLY A 35 -5.91 -17.31 7.83
CA GLY A 35 -7.28 -17.61 7.42
C GLY A 35 -8.30 -16.53 7.80
N THR A 36 -7.92 -15.54 8.60
CA THR A 36 -8.80 -14.43 8.99
C THR A 36 -9.05 -13.47 7.83
N ALA A 37 -10.03 -12.58 7.99
CA ALA A 37 -10.35 -11.54 7.03
C ALA A 37 -10.41 -10.17 7.69
N THR A 38 -9.84 -9.16 7.04
CA THR A 38 -9.82 -7.78 7.54
C THR A 38 -10.06 -6.78 6.41
N LYS A 39 -10.29 -5.51 6.75
CA LYS A 39 -10.33 -4.41 5.78
C LYS A 39 -8.90 -4.03 5.39
N GLY A 40 -8.67 -3.79 4.11
CA GLY A 40 -7.37 -3.38 3.60
C GLY A 40 -7.44 -2.69 2.26
N PHE A 41 -6.32 -2.13 1.83
CA PHE A 41 -6.22 -1.37 0.60
C PHE A 41 -6.35 -2.28 -0.63
N ILE A 42 -7.11 -1.79 -1.61
CA ILE A 42 -7.19 -2.32 -2.96
C ILE A 42 -7.02 -1.17 -3.95
N VAL A 43 -6.86 -1.50 -5.23
CA VAL A 43 -6.77 -0.53 -6.31
C VAL A 43 -7.73 -0.93 -7.42
N GLU A 44 -8.37 0.04 -8.05
CA GLU A 44 -9.18 -0.19 -9.25
C GLU A 44 -8.30 -0.69 -10.41
N ASN A 45 -8.88 -1.48 -11.32
CA ASN A 45 -8.15 -2.05 -12.46
C ASN A 45 -7.49 -0.99 -13.36
N GLU A 46 -8.07 0.21 -13.43
CA GLU A 46 -7.48 1.32 -14.18
C GLU A 46 -6.09 1.72 -13.64
N GLY A 47 -5.91 1.67 -12.31
CA GLY A 47 -4.69 2.11 -11.64
C GLY A 47 -3.48 1.19 -11.86
N ILE A 48 -3.66 0.01 -12.48
CA ILE A 48 -2.59 -0.97 -12.66
C ILE A 48 -2.15 -1.17 -14.12
N LYS A 49 -2.80 -0.52 -15.09
CA LYS A 49 -2.54 -0.75 -16.54
C LYS A 49 -1.06 -0.61 -16.93
N ASP A 50 -0.39 0.42 -16.43
CA ASP A 50 1.03 0.70 -16.69
C ASP A 50 1.89 0.53 -15.44
N ALA A 51 1.33 -0.08 -14.39
CA ALA A 51 2.04 -0.29 -13.14
C ALA A 51 3.07 -1.41 -13.27
N ARG A 52 4.23 -1.21 -12.64
CA ARG A 52 5.23 -2.26 -12.49
C ARG A 52 4.71 -3.33 -11.52
N ASP A 53 4.78 -4.59 -11.93
CA ASP A 53 4.61 -5.70 -10.99
C ASP A 53 5.80 -5.78 -10.03
N ILE A 54 5.51 -5.69 -8.74
CA ILE A 54 6.47 -5.78 -7.64
C ILE A 54 6.16 -6.96 -6.70
N SER A 55 5.32 -7.90 -7.12
CA SER A 55 4.86 -9.03 -6.28
C SER A 55 6.03 -9.91 -5.81
N SER A 56 7.07 -10.05 -6.64
CA SER A 56 8.26 -10.85 -6.31
C SER A 56 9.08 -10.32 -5.13
N PHE A 57 8.90 -9.05 -4.74
CA PHE A 57 9.56 -8.46 -3.58
C PHE A 57 8.90 -8.87 -2.26
N GLY A 58 7.70 -9.48 -2.30
CA GLY A 58 6.98 -9.96 -1.12
C GLY A 58 6.41 -8.84 -0.23
N GLY A 59 6.55 -7.57 -0.61
CA GLY A 59 6.03 -6.44 0.17
C GLY A 59 6.67 -5.11 -0.21
N TRP A 60 5.96 -4.02 0.12
CA TRP A 60 6.38 -2.66 -0.23
C TRP A 60 7.72 -2.26 0.39
N ARG A 61 7.96 -2.60 1.66
CA ARG A 61 9.22 -2.26 2.36
C ARG A 61 10.43 -2.91 1.69
N ASN A 62 10.30 -4.16 1.25
CA ASN A 62 11.35 -4.88 0.54
C ASN A 62 11.60 -4.28 -0.85
N TYR A 63 10.53 -3.95 -1.58
CA TYR A 63 10.66 -3.25 -2.86
C TYR A 63 11.41 -1.92 -2.70
N ILE A 64 11.03 -1.09 -1.73
CA ILE A 64 11.68 0.20 -1.48
C ILE A 64 13.14 0.03 -1.06
N ALA A 65 13.47 -0.95 -0.21
CA ALA A 65 14.86 -1.21 0.18
C ALA A 65 15.74 -1.60 -1.02
N GLN A 66 15.19 -2.37 -1.97
CA GLN A 66 15.92 -2.79 -3.18
C GLN A 66 15.93 -1.71 -4.27
N ALA A 67 14.83 -0.97 -4.44
CA ALA A 67 14.72 0.16 -5.35
C ALA A 67 15.58 1.36 -4.90
N GLY A 68 15.72 1.55 -3.59
CA GLY A 68 16.59 2.53 -2.96
C GLY A 68 18.09 2.26 -3.13
N GLY A 69 18.48 1.14 -3.75
CA GLY A 69 19.84 0.91 -4.25
C GLY A 69 20.21 1.74 -5.48
N SER A 70 19.25 2.48 -6.06
CA SER A 70 19.43 3.25 -7.30
C SER A 70 19.07 4.74 -7.20
N ASP A 71 18.85 5.28 -6.00
CA ASP A 71 18.56 6.72 -5.83
C ASP A 71 19.65 7.44 -5.02
N ALA A 72 20.86 7.44 -5.59
CA ALA A 72 21.87 8.45 -5.29
C ALA A 72 21.55 9.76 -6.04
N THR A 73 20.36 10.35 -5.86
CA THR A 73 20.11 11.76 -6.15
C THR A 73 19.08 12.34 -5.17
N ARG A 74 19.44 12.40 -3.88
CA ARG A 74 19.03 13.55 -3.05
C ARG A 74 19.68 14.81 -3.62
N LYS A 75 19.10 15.41 -4.66
CA LYS A 75 19.36 16.83 -4.93
C LYS A 75 18.42 17.63 -4.04
N GLY A 76 19.01 18.29 -3.06
CA GLY A 76 18.34 19.30 -2.27
C GLY A 76 17.73 20.37 -3.18
N ALA A 77 16.54 20.81 -2.82
CA ALA A 77 16.04 22.11 -3.19
C ALA A 77 15.88 22.88 -1.88
N VAL A 78 16.84 23.77 -1.66
CA VAL A 78 16.75 24.87 -0.72
C VAL A 78 16.22 26.05 -1.53
N ALA A 79 15.08 26.60 -1.12
CA ALA A 79 14.67 28.01 -1.18
C ALA A 79 13.23 28.10 -0.68
#